data_AF-A0ABD3UV53-F1
#
_entry.id   AF-A0ABD3UV53-F1
#
_cell.length_a   1.000
_cell.length_b   1.000
_cell.length_c   1.000
_cell.angle_alpha   90.00
_cell.angle_beta   90.00
_cell.angle_gamma   90.00
#
_symmetry.space_group_name_H-M   'P 1'
#
loop_
_entity.id
_entity.type
_entity.pdbx_description
1 polymer ?
#
loop_
_entity_poly.entity_id
_entity_poly.type
_entity_poly.pdbx_seq_one_letter_code
_entity_poly.pdbx_strand_id
1 'polypeptide(L)'
;MLKAMLWTGLKQTLKGVSGHKFDLHKTFDELRVALRRIESEHRQREDELKQNKKTTHLNMASTSTTSRTKEIGDLKDLVQQLSQEVKLLKENSVSHLSNNQQSYGSLFRTDTTMKKRDRTCWRCGQVGHIASACRVRLDHSKRDLNSMRPMAGGKQ
;
A
#
# COMPACT_ATOMS: atom_id res chain seq x y z
N MET A 1 -18.45 25.08 11.92
CA MET A 1 -19.80 24.70 11.44
C MET A 1 -19.82 24.35 9.95
N LEU A 2 -19.26 25.19 9.06
CA LEU A 2 -19.23 24.95 7.60
C LEU A 2 -18.64 23.58 7.18
N LYS A 3 -17.59 23.14 7.87
CA LYS A 3 -16.96 21.82 7.62
C LYS A 3 -17.94 20.65 7.77
N ALA A 4 -18.75 20.65 8.83
CA ALA A 4 -19.73 19.60 9.07
C ALA A 4 -20.91 19.68 8.08
N MET A 5 -21.35 20.89 7.72
CA MET A 5 -22.42 21.08 6.73
C MET A 5 -22.01 20.62 5.32
N LEU A 6 -20.76 20.88 4.93
CA LEU A 6 -20.20 20.35 3.69
C LEU A 6 -20.15 18.83 3.71
N TRP A 7 -19.73 18.25 4.85
CA TRP A 7 -19.67 16.81 5.00
C TRP A 7 -21.04 16.15 4.96
N THR A 8 -22.06 16.68 5.64
CA THR A 8 -23.41 16.08 5.62
C THR A 8 -24.03 16.10 4.23
N GLY A 9 -23.84 17.17 3.46
CA GLY A 9 -24.33 17.31 2.09
C GLY A 9 -23.55 16.53 1.02
N LEU A 10 -22.44 15.87 1.37
CA LEU A 10 -21.60 15.17 0.42
C LEU A 10 -22.19 13.80 0.00
N LYS A 11 -22.05 13.45 -1.29
CA LYS A 11 -22.46 12.15 -1.84
C LYS A 11 -21.77 11.00 -1.11
N GLN A 12 -22.50 9.92 -0.85
CA GLN A 12 -22.01 8.77 -0.08
C GLN A 12 -20.76 8.11 -0.70
N THR A 13 -20.72 7.99 -2.02
CA THR A 13 -19.55 7.44 -2.74
C THR A 13 -18.31 8.27 -2.48
N LEU A 14 -18.45 9.60 -2.45
CA LEU A 14 -17.34 10.51 -2.18
C LEU A 14 -16.94 10.46 -0.70
N LYS A 15 -17.90 10.34 0.23
CA LYS A 15 -17.64 10.20 1.68
C LYS A 15 -16.77 8.97 1.99
N GLY A 16 -17.05 7.82 1.35
CA GLY A 16 -16.28 6.60 1.54
C GLY A 16 -14.80 6.76 1.20
N VAL A 17 -14.49 7.52 0.15
CA VAL A 17 -13.11 7.74 -0.31
C VAL A 17 -12.42 8.88 0.46
N SER A 18 -13.18 9.92 0.84
CA SER A 18 -12.65 11.15 1.44
C SER A 18 -12.76 11.23 2.96
N GLY A 19 -13.23 10.19 3.65
CA GLY A 19 -13.36 10.13 5.12
C GLY A 19 -12.07 10.54 5.84
N HIS A 20 -10.94 9.96 5.45
CA HIS A 20 -9.64 10.27 6.03
C HIS A 20 -9.22 11.74 5.86
N LYS A 21 -9.71 12.44 4.82
CA LYS A 21 -9.45 13.88 4.62
C LYS A 21 -10.28 14.75 5.55
N PHE A 22 -11.49 14.31 5.89
CA PHE A 22 -12.33 15.00 6.85
C PHE A 22 -11.67 15.07 8.22
N ASP A 23 -11.05 13.99 8.69
CA ASP A 23 -10.38 13.98 9.99
C ASP A 23 -9.05 14.75 9.96
N LEU A 24 -8.34 14.71 8.83
CA LEU A 24 -7.04 15.35 8.66
C LEU A 24 -7.11 16.89 8.59
N HIS A 25 -8.00 17.44 7.76
CA HIS A 25 -8.04 18.88 7.49
C HIS A 25 -8.93 19.60 8.49
N LYS A 26 -8.36 20.47 9.32
CA LYS A 26 -9.12 21.20 10.36
C LYS A 26 -9.87 22.40 9.80
N THR A 27 -9.33 23.03 8.76
CA THR A 27 -9.93 24.20 8.12
C THR A 27 -10.92 23.79 7.03
N PHE A 28 -11.91 24.65 6.79
CA PHE A 28 -12.93 24.41 5.78
C PHE A 28 -12.36 24.45 4.36
N ASP A 29 -11.51 25.44 4.07
CA ASP A 29 -11.00 25.66 2.73
C ASP A 29 -10.08 24.53 2.26
N GLU A 30 -9.21 24.02 3.12
CA GLU A 30 -8.37 22.85 2.81
C GLU A 30 -9.21 21.62 2.51
N LEU A 31 -10.23 21.34 3.33
CA LEU A 31 -11.14 20.22 3.09
C LEU A 31 -11.84 20.39 1.74
N ARG A 32 -12.31 21.60 1.43
CA ARG A 32 -12.99 21.88 0.16
C ARG A 32 -12.08 21.66 -1.05
N VAL A 33 -10.82 22.11 -0.99
CA VAL A 33 -9.83 21.89 -2.06
C VAL A 33 -9.53 20.40 -2.21
N ALA A 34 -9.32 19.69 -1.10
CA ALA A 34 -9.07 18.26 -1.11
C ALA A 34 -10.24 17.47 -1.70
N LEU A 35 -11.48 17.81 -1.34
CA LEU A 35 -12.69 17.17 -1.87
C LEU A 35 -12.85 17.42 -3.37
N ARG A 36 -12.60 18.63 -3.86
CA ARG A 36 -12.65 18.92 -5.31
C ARG A 36 -11.62 18.13 -6.10
N ARG A 37 -10.41 17.95 -5.55
CA ARG A 37 -9.38 17.12 -6.19
C ARG A 37 -9.82 15.65 -6.29
N ILE A 38 -10.34 15.10 -5.20
CA ILE A 38 -10.84 13.71 -5.16
C ILE A 38 -12.01 13.50 -6.12
N GLU A 39 -12.91 14.48 -6.25
CA GLU A 39 -14.02 14.42 -7.21
C GLU A 39 -13.53 14.37 -8.66
N SER A 40 -12.55 15.20 -9.02
CA SER A 40 -11.96 15.20 -10.36
C SER A 40 -11.29 13.86 -10.69
N GLU A 41 -10.52 13.29 -9.75
CA GLU A 41 -9.87 11.98 -9.91
C GLU A 41 -10.88 10.84 -10.06
N HIS A 42 -12.04 10.92 -9.38
CA HIS A 42 -13.09 9.92 -9.52
C HIS A 42 -13.79 10.00 -10.88
N ARG A 43 -14.03 11.22 -11.38
CA ARG A 43 -14.61 11.45 -12.71
C ARG A 43 -13.70 10.94 -13.83
N GLN A 44 -12.40 11.24 -13.74
CA GLN A 44 -11.41 10.76 -14.72
C GLN A 44 -11.38 9.24 -14.79
N ARG A 45 -11.32 8.55 -13.64
CA ARG A 45 -11.36 7.08 -13.60
C ARG A 45 -12.66 6.51 -14.16
N GLU A 46 -13.81 7.13 -13.88
CA GLU A 46 -15.09 6.71 -14.46
C GLU A 46 -15.12 6.85 -15.99
N ASP A 47 -14.54 7.93 -16.52
CA ASP A 47 -14.48 8.18 -17.96
C ASP A 47 -13.46 7.25 -18.66
N GLU A 48 -12.30 7.01 -18.05
CA GLU A 48 -11.30 6.01 -18.50
C GLU A 48 -11.91 4.60 -18.56
N LEU A 49 -12.66 4.20 -17.52
CA LEU A 49 -13.36 2.91 -17.49
C LEU A 49 -14.43 2.80 -18.59
N LYS A 50 -15.13 3.89 -18.92
CA LYS A 50 -16.11 3.91 -20.03
C LYS A 50 -15.41 3.84 -21.39
N GLN A 51 -14.30 4.55 -21.56
CA GLN A 51 -13.54 4.54 -22.81
C GLN A 51 -12.94 3.15 -23.09
N ASN A 52 -12.40 2.47 -22.06
CA ASN A 52 -11.89 1.11 -22.17
C ASN A 52 -12.99 0.07 -22.47
N LYS A 53 -14.21 0.26 -21.95
CA LYS A 53 -15.35 -0.60 -22.33
C LYS A 53 -15.78 -0.39 -23.78
N LYS A 54 -15.72 0.85 -24.30
CA LYS A 54 -16.08 1.16 -25.70
C LYS A 54 -15.06 0.61 -26.70
N THR A 55 -13.76 0.69 -26.41
CA THR A 55 -12.71 0.08 -27.25
C THR A 55 -12.81 -1.45 -27.27
N THR A 56 -13.20 -2.07 -26.16
CA THR A 56 -13.39 -3.53 -26.11
C THR A 56 -14.57 -4.01 -26.98
N HIS A 57 -15.64 -3.22 -27.11
CA HIS A 57 -16.83 -3.59 -27.90
C HIS A 57 -16.72 -3.27 -29.41
N LEU A 58 -15.77 -2.40 -29.81
CA LEU A 58 -15.57 -2.03 -31.22
C LEU A 58 -14.65 -2.99 -32.00
N ASN A 59 -13.80 -3.76 -31.31
CA ASN A 59 -12.82 -4.64 -31.94
C ASN A 59 -13.38 -6.02 -32.36
N MET A 60 -14.70 -6.25 -32.29
CA MET A 60 -15.32 -7.54 -32.67
C MET A 60 -15.80 -7.62 -34.13
N ALA A 61 -15.56 -6.59 -34.95
CA ALA A 61 -16.01 -6.59 -36.34
C ALA A 61 -14.98 -5.97 -37.29
N SER A 62 -13.85 -6.66 -37.55
CA SER A 62 -13.21 -6.64 -38.89
C SER A 62 -11.87 -7.40 -38.96
N THR A 63 -11.80 -8.30 -39.94
CA THR A 63 -10.61 -8.66 -40.75
C THR A 63 -9.47 -9.45 -40.10
N SER A 64 -9.51 -10.78 -40.32
CA SER A 64 -8.51 -11.77 -39.87
C SER A 64 -7.15 -11.72 -40.59
N THR A 65 -6.97 -10.91 -41.64
CA THR A 65 -5.70 -10.85 -42.39
C THR A 65 -4.99 -9.50 -42.30
N THR A 66 -5.72 -8.38 -42.21
CA THR A 66 -5.13 -7.03 -42.09
C THR A 66 -4.69 -6.69 -40.66
N SER A 67 -5.29 -7.32 -39.63
CA SER A 67 -4.88 -7.13 -38.22
C SER A 67 -3.50 -7.72 -37.95
N ARG A 68 -3.25 -8.95 -38.43
CA ARG A 68 -1.96 -9.63 -38.27
C ARG A 68 -0.80 -8.86 -38.89
N THR A 69 -0.97 -8.25 -40.07
CA THR A 69 0.12 -7.52 -40.73
C THR A 69 0.46 -6.22 -40.00
N LYS A 70 -0.54 -5.56 -39.41
CA LYS A 70 -0.33 -4.37 -38.56
C LYS A 70 0.35 -4.75 -37.24
N GLU A 71 -0.14 -5.78 -36.55
CA GLU A 71 0.48 -6.30 -35.33
C GLU A 71 1.93 -6.75 -35.55
N ILE A 72 2.23 -7.38 -36.70
CA ILE A 72 3.60 -7.75 -37.07
C ILE A 72 4.46 -6.51 -37.35
N GLY A 73 3.89 -5.45 -37.92
CA GLY A 73 4.57 -4.16 -38.10
C GLY A 73 4.92 -3.53 -36.75
N ASP A 74 3.93 -3.40 -35.87
CA ASP A 74 4.09 -2.80 -34.54
C ASP A 74 5.10 -3.58 -33.69
N LEU A 75 5.07 -4.92 -33.75
CA LEU A 75 6.05 -5.78 -33.07
C LEU A 75 7.46 -5.64 -33.65
N LYS A 76 7.61 -5.45 -34.96
CA LYS A 76 8.91 -5.21 -35.59
C LYS A 76 9.50 -3.87 -35.18
N ASP A 77 8.66 -2.83 -35.16
CA ASP A 77 9.08 -1.48 -34.76
C ASP A 77 9.50 -1.47 -33.28
N LEU A 78 8.74 -2.16 -32.41
CA LEU A 78 9.07 -2.27 -30.99
C LEU A 78 10.35 -3.08 -30.75
N VAL A 79 10.56 -4.19 -31.46
CA VAL A 79 11.82 -4.98 -31.38
C VAL A 79 13.00 -4.16 -31.89
N GLN A 80 12.83 -3.37 -32.93
CA GLN A 80 13.88 -2.52 -33.48
C GLN A 80 14.24 -1.39 -32.51
N GLN A 81 13.24 -0.79 -31.84
CA GLN A 81 13.46 0.20 -30.79
C GLN A 81 14.20 -0.40 -29.59
N LEU A 82 13.73 -1.53 -29.06
CA LEU A 82 14.39 -2.21 -27.94
C LEU A 82 15.84 -2.62 -28.26
N SER A 83 16.10 -3.03 -29.50
CA SER A 83 17.45 -3.38 -29.94
C SER A 83 18.39 -2.17 -29.91
N GLN A 84 17.89 -0.98 -30.28
CA GLN A 84 18.65 0.27 -30.19
C GLN A 84 18.87 0.68 -28.73
N GLU A 85 17.85 0.58 -27.88
CA GLU A 85 17.97 0.90 -26.45
C GLU A 85 18.96 -0.02 -25.73
N VAL A 86 18.93 -1.33 -25.99
CA VAL A 86 19.90 -2.29 -25.42
C VAL A 86 21.33 -2.00 -25.89
N LYS A 87 21.50 -1.56 -27.14
CA LYS A 87 22.82 -1.17 -27.66
C LYS A 87 23.36 0.07 -26.94
N LEU A 88 22.53 1.10 -26.76
CA LEU A 88 22.90 2.32 -26.03
C LEU A 88 23.16 2.03 -24.53
N LEU A 89 22.35 1.15 -23.92
CA LEU A 89 22.57 0.69 -22.55
C LEU A 89 23.88 -0.09 -22.41
N LYS A 90 24.24 -0.92 -23.40
CA LYS A 90 25.52 -1.65 -23.42
C LYS A 90 26.70 -0.69 -23.56
N GLU A 91 26.60 0.33 -24.40
CA GLU A 91 27.65 1.35 -24.56
C GLU A 91 27.85 2.17 -23.27
N ASN A 92 26.76 2.52 -22.57
CA ASN A 92 26.84 3.23 -21.29
C ASN A 92 27.31 2.37 -20.11
N SER A 93 27.04 1.06 -20.12
CA SER A 93 27.41 0.15 -19.01
C SER A 93 28.86 -0.35 -19.08
N VAL A 94 29.48 -0.42 -20.26
CA VAL A 94 30.90 -0.80 -20.38
C VAL A 94 31.83 0.26 -19.77
N SER A 95 31.37 1.52 -19.67
CA SER A 95 32.10 2.61 -18.99
C SER A 95 32.11 2.48 -17.46
N HIS A 96 31.25 1.65 -16.86
CA HIS A 96 31.03 1.63 -15.40
C HIS A 96 31.43 0.31 -14.71
N LEU A 97 32.01 -0.65 -15.43
CA LEU A 97 32.41 -1.96 -14.89
C LEU A 97 33.93 -2.11 -14.66
N SER A 98 34.71 -1.03 -14.75
CA SER A 98 36.13 -1.05 -14.37
C SER A 98 36.39 -0.75 -12.89
N ASN A 99 35.35 -0.61 -12.04
CA ASN A 99 35.61 -0.48 -10.62
C ASN A 99 34.48 -1.03 -9.74
N ASN A 100 34.91 -1.91 -8.83
CA ASN A 100 34.31 -2.24 -7.56
C ASN A 100 33.33 -3.44 -7.52
N GLN A 101 33.94 -4.63 -7.46
CA GLN A 101 33.38 -5.73 -6.70
C GLN A 101 33.16 -5.29 -5.25
N GLN A 102 31.90 -5.09 -4.82
CA GLN A 102 31.51 -5.32 -3.43
C GLN A 102 29.98 -5.30 -3.20
N SER A 103 29.50 -6.48 -2.80
CA SER A 103 28.53 -6.68 -1.71
C SER A 103 27.07 -6.25 -1.91
N TYR A 104 26.26 -7.15 -2.48
CA TYR A 104 24.81 -7.17 -2.30
C TYR A 104 24.47 -7.82 -0.96
N GLY A 105 24.71 -7.09 0.12
CA GLY A 105 24.30 -7.46 1.46
C GLY A 105 23.59 -6.30 2.13
N SER A 106 22.42 -6.57 2.71
CA SER A 106 21.69 -5.69 3.65
C SER A 106 20.66 -4.70 3.07
N LEU A 107 19.54 -5.24 2.57
CA LEU A 107 18.27 -4.50 2.48
C LEU A 107 17.48 -4.45 3.81
N PHE A 108 18.03 -4.97 4.91
CA PHE A 108 17.45 -4.87 6.26
C PHE A 108 18.26 -3.90 7.11
N ARG A 109 18.13 -2.60 6.82
CA ARG A 109 18.48 -1.57 7.80
C ARG A 109 17.39 -1.54 8.86
N THR A 110 17.53 -2.37 9.89
CA THR A 110 16.84 -2.15 11.15
C THR A 110 17.40 -0.84 11.71
N ASP A 111 16.65 0.26 11.57
CA ASP A 111 16.89 1.47 12.35
C ASP A 111 16.76 1.09 13.83
N THR A 112 17.90 0.77 14.43
CA THR A 112 17.96 0.25 15.80
C THR A 112 18.22 1.38 16.79
N THR A 113 18.10 2.64 16.35
CA THR A 113 18.56 3.79 17.13
C THR A 113 17.55 4.93 17.27
N MET A 114 16.45 4.97 16.51
CA MET A 114 15.38 5.94 16.79
C MET A 114 14.38 5.42 17.85
N LYS A 115 14.55 5.92 19.07
CA LYS A 115 13.61 5.86 20.21
C LYS A 115 13.15 4.45 20.62
N LYS A 116 14.05 3.68 21.25
CA LYS A 116 13.67 2.50 22.06
C LYS A 116 12.98 2.86 23.39
N ARG A 117 13.08 4.11 23.85
CA ARG A 117 12.67 4.49 25.22
C ARG A 117 11.17 4.73 25.43
N ASP A 118 10.41 4.97 24.35
CA ASP A 118 9.01 5.40 24.47
C ASP A 118 7.99 4.35 23.99
N ARG A 119 8.44 3.15 23.61
CA ARG A 119 7.51 2.10 23.14
C ARG A 119 7.00 1.31 24.33
N THR A 120 5.74 1.50 24.67
CA THR A 120 5.02 0.71 25.66
C THR A 120 4.38 -0.52 25.01
N CYS A 121 4.63 -1.68 25.60
CA CYS A 121 4.04 -2.93 25.16
C CYS A 121 2.54 -2.92 25.49
N TRP A 122 1.68 -2.95 24.48
CA TRP A 122 0.23 -3.01 24.65
C TRP A 122 -0.28 -4.38 25.14
N ARG A 123 0.60 -5.41 25.21
CA ARG A 123 0.27 -6.74 25.75
C ARG A 123 0.49 -6.82 27.27
N CYS A 124 1.57 -6.25 27.80
CA CYS A 124 1.90 -6.31 29.24
C CYS A 124 2.05 -4.95 29.95
N GLY A 125 1.94 -3.84 29.23
CA GLY A 125 2.07 -2.48 29.78
C GLY A 125 3.51 -2.01 30.06
N GLN A 126 4.53 -2.86 29.86
CA GLN A 126 5.93 -2.49 30.13
C GLN A 126 6.57 -1.69 28.99
N VAL A 127 7.41 -0.73 29.32
CA VAL A 127 8.16 0.09 28.35
C VAL A 127 9.40 -0.64 27.80
N GLY A 128 9.89 -0.21 26.64
CA GLY A 128 11.10 -0.72 26.00
C GLY A 128 10.88 -1.82 24.95
N HIS A 129 9.64 -2.27 24.75
CA HIS A 129 9.29 -3.25 23.72
C HIS A 129 7.83 -3.11 23.24
N ILE A 130 7.50 -3.76 22.12
CA ILE A 130 6.13 -3.88 21.60
C ILE A 130 5.63 -5.33 21.76
N ALA A 131 4.33 -5.60 21.57
CA ALA A 131 3.76 -6.92 21.84
C ALA A 131 4.43 -8.08 21.08
N SER A 132 4.95 -7.85 19.87
CA SER A 132 5.66 -8.88 19.10
C SER A 132 6.96 -9.34 19.75
N ALA A 133 7.57 -8.51 20.61
CA ALA A 133 8.77 -8.85 21.38
C ALA A 133 8.45 -9.12 22.87
N CYS A 134 7.17 -9.27 23.24
CA CYS A 134 6.75 -9.48 24.62
C CYS A 134 7.04 -10.91 25.06
N ARG A 135 7.93 -11.07 26.05
CA ARG A 135 8.28 -12.36 26.66
C ARG A 135 7.44 -12.73 27.89
N VAL A 136 6.52 -11.85 28.29
CA VAL A 136 5.62 -12.09 29.43
C VAL A 136 4.59 -13.15 29.06
N ARG A 137 4.55 -14.25 29.82
CA ARG A 137 3.48 -15.25 29.74
C ARG A 137 2.31 -14.80 30.62
N LEU A 138 1.29 -14.22 29.99
CA LEU A 138 0.06 -13.74 30.65
C LEU A 138 -0.86 -14.87 31.13
N ASP A 139 -0.56 -16.12 30.79
CA ASP A 139 -1.38 -17.30 31.13
C ASP A 139 -1.47 -17.56 32.64
N HIS A 140 -0.56 -16.96 33.42
CA HIS A 140 -0.53 -17.07 34.89
C HIS A 140 -1.09 -15.84 35.61
N SER A 141 -1.23 -14.69 34.93
CA SER A 141 -1.69 -13.45 35.59
C SER A 141 -3.22 -13.38 35.76
N LYS A 142 -3.95 -14.31 35.16
CA LYS A 142 -5.42 -14.47 35.32
C LYS A 142 -5.81 -15.65 36.21
N ARG A 143 -4.85 -16.42 36.74
CA ARG A 143 -5.15 -17.48 37.70
C ARG A 143 -4.95 -16.91 39.09
N ASP A 144 -6.04 -16.70 39.80
CA ASP A 144 -6.01 -16.48 41.24
C ASP A 144 -5.32 -17.68 41.88
N LEU A 145 -4.08 -17.46 42.34
CA LEU A 145 -3.23 -18.42 43.04
C LEU A 145 -3.83 -18.87 44.39
N ASN A 146 -5.07 -18.51 44.69
CA ASN A 146 -5.79 -18.82 45.92
C ASN A 146 -6.98 -19.79 45.72
N SER A 147 -7.13 -20.41 44.55
CA SER A 147 -8.20 -21.39 44.27
C SER A 147 -7.77 -22.87 44.49
N MET A 148 -6.61 -23.11 45.11
CA MET A 148 -6.25 -24.39 45.71
C MET A 148 -6.28 -24.19 47.23
N ARG A 149 -7.01 -24.90 48.09
CA ARG A 149 -7.40 -26.33 48.23
C ARG A 149 -8.34 -26.38 49.49
N PRO A 150 -8.97 -27.50 49.92
CA PRO A 150 -8.42 -28.86 49.92
C PRO A 150 -9.36 -29.97 49.40
N MET A 151 -8.74 -30.97 48.77
CA MET A 151 -9.34 -32.28 48.53
C MET A 151 -9.63 -32.95 49.88
N ALA A 152 -10.90 -33.03 50.26
CA ALA A 152 -11.36 -33.96 51.29
C ALA A 152 -11.41 -35.35 50.65
N GLY A 153 -10.56 -36.28 51.10
CA GLY A 153 -10.62 -37.66 50.61
C GLY A 153 -9.41 -38.53 50.96
N GLY A 154 -9.45 -39.13 52.16
CA GLY A 154 -8.97 -40.49 52.41
C GLY A 154 -7.54 -40.69 52.92
N LYS A 155 -7.41 -41.10 54.20
CA LYS A 155 -7.10 -42.50 54.61
C LYS A 155 -6.61 -42.54 56.06
N GLN A 156 -7.34 -43.28 56.91
CA GLN A 156 -6.86 -44.32 57.83
C GLN A 156 -8.05 -45.21 58.18
#